data_AF-A0A9P8G1X6-F1
#
_entry.id   AF-A0A9P8G1X6-F1
#
_cell.length_a   1.000
_cell.length_b   1.000
_cell.length_c   1.000
_cell.angle_alpha   90.00
_cell.angle_beta   90.00
_cell.angle_gamma   90.00
#
_symmetry.space_group_name_H-M   'P 1'
#
loop_
_entity.id
_entity.type
_entity.pdbx_description
1 polymer ?
#
loop_
_entity_poly.entity_id
_entity_poly.type
_entity_poly.pdbx_seq_one_letter_code
_entity_poly.pdbx_strand_id
1 'polypeptide(L)'
;MPKSQRKLADWTLSDATSPWFHLVKHFDWSDTPFGAIETWSLELRRSTAKIMNSPDPRILIFGDARAIIYNEAFAAVIGRHHPQCLGAPLADVQVDKIFEVLWDMSLTAYDNGRGARRTRQELLLERSGSTEQTFWNIFLSPLPGLDGYCDSAVGEFTDVTDLIVQDQRRSQGLDILDSVSKVENLPELWSQFLGALDKNAPDISYAMVYTAFDHTSFVRSEGLPTPDITPQHETLQSVTSYFVKQYQLAGSLRLSERVLEPIIDLSIADISRTPSLADAFREALDKKDVIILSDEALPYELSVHIADSGTLLLFSDSTQDGDLRNI
;
A
#
# COMPACT_ATOMS: atom_id res chain seq x y z
N MET A 1 24.89 -2.12 -50.16
CA MET A 1 25.28 -1.98 -48.74
C MET A 1 25.82 -3.31 -48.25
N PRO A 2 27.00 -3.39 -47.64
CA PRO A 2 27.49 -4.64 -47.08
C PRO A 2 26.57 -5.04 -45.90
N LYS A 3 26.04 -6.27 -45.92
CA LYS A 3 25.24 -6.82 -44.83
C LYS A 3 26.06 -6.74 -43.54
N SER A 4 25.58 -6.02 -42.52
CA SER A 4 26.27 -5.94 -41.23
C SER A 4 26.59 -7.35 -40.73
N GLN A 5 27.82 -7.56 -40.31
CA GLN A 5 28.32 -8.80 -39.74
C GLN A 5 27.36 -9.29 -38.66
N ARG A 6 26.70 -10.44 -38.88
CA ARG A 6 25.72 -11.00 -37.92
C ARG A 6 26.43 -11.24 -36.59
N LYS A 7 25.86 -10.74 -35.49
CA LYS A 7 26.35 -11.03 -34.14
C LYS A 7 25.82 -12.39 -33.68
N LEU A 8 26.64 -13.13 -32.93
CA LEU A 8 26.23 -14.35 -32.26
C LEU A 8 25.24 -13.98 -31.14
N ALA A 9 24.01 -14.46 -31.23
CA ALA A 9 22.94 -14.18 -30.26
C ALA A 9 22.69 -15.36 -29.30
N ASP A 10 23.42 -16.46 -29.48
CA ASP A 10 23.32 -17.63 -28.63
C ASP A 10 24.10 -17.37 -27.33
N TRP A 11 23.37 -17.15 -26.24
CA TRP A 11 23.92 -16.80 -24.93
C TRP A 11 24.79 -17.90 -24.30
N THR A 12 24.64 -19.14 -24.75
CA THR A 12 25.51 -20.25 -24.31
C THR A 12 26.90 -20.18 -24.95
N LEU A 13 26.98 -19.58 -26.15
CA LEU A 13 28.21 -19.50 -26.95
C LEU A 13 28.83 -18.09 -26.96
N SER A 14 28.04 -17.05 -26.67
CA SER A 14 28.53 -15.67 -26.56
C SER A 14 29.08 -15.38 -25.16
N ASP A 15 29.82 -14.28 -25.04
CA ASP A 15 30.14 -13.70 -23.74
C ASP A 15 28.84 -13.33 -23.02
N ALA A 16 28.83 -13.49 -21.69
CA ALA A 16 27.64 -13.23 -20.88
C ALA A 16 27.25 -11.74 -20.97
N THR A 17 25.99 -11.48 -21.30
CA THR A 17 25.47 -10.13 -21.52
C THR A 17 25.04 -9.42 -20.23
N SER A 18 24.79 -10.17 -19.14
CA SER A 18 24.49 -9.65 -17.81
C SER A 18 25.00 -10.59 -16.69
N PRO A 19 25.09 -10.12 -15.43
CA PRO A 19 25.45 -10.97 -14.29
C PRO A 19 24.53 -12.21 -14.15
N TRP A 20 23.24 -12.04 -14.44
CA TRP A 20 22.28 -13.14 -14.40
C TRP A 20 22.54 -14.20 -15.48
N PHE A 21 22.82 -13.77 -16.72
CA PHE A 21 23.25 -14.70 -17.78
C PHE A 21 24.54 -15.42 -17.41
N HIS A 22 25.48 -14.74 -16.75
CA HIS A 22 26.70 -15.36 -16.26
C HIS A 22 26.42 -16.44 -15.21
N LEU A 23 25.53 -16.16 -14.23
CA LEU A 23 25.12 -17.12 -13.20
C LEU A 23 24.48 -18.36 -13.84
N VAL A 24 23.48 -18.17 -14.70
CA VAL A 24 22.79 -19.28 -15.37
C VAL A 24 23.75 -20.07 -16.26
N LYS A 25 24.69 -19.42 -16.96
CA LYS A 25 25.67 -20.11 -17.81
C LYS A 25 26.65 -20.97 -17.04
N HIS A 26 27.04 -20.58 -15.83
CA HIS A 26 28.04 -21.28 -15.01
C HIS A 26 27.44 -22.06 -13.83
N PHE A 27 26.12 -22.14 -13.76
CA PHE A 27 25.43 -23.02 -12.82
C PHE A 27 25.70 -24.49 -13.19
N ASP A 28 25.85 -25.36 -12.20
CA ASP A 28 26.07 -26.78 -12.43
C ASP A 28 24.75 -27.46 -12.81
N TRP A 29 24.50 -27.54 -14.12
CA TRP A 29 23.31 -28.19 -14.66
C TRP A 29 23.42 -29.70 -14.72
N SER A 30 24.62 -30.27 -14.53
CA SER A 30 24.87 -31.70 -14.78
C SER A 30 24.07 -32.61 -13.83
N ASP A 31 23.79 -32.13 -12.63
CA ASP A 31 22.98 -32.81 -11.61
C ASP A 31 21.48 -32.44 -11.66
N THR A 32 21.04 -31.67 -12.67
CA THR A 32 19.64 -31.27 -12.83
C THR A 32 18.95 -32.04 -13.96
N PRO A 33 17.60 -32.09 -14.00
CA PRO A 33 16.87 -32.67 -15.13
C PRO A 33 17.12 -31.99 -16.49
N PHE A 34 17.73 -30.80 -16.52
CA PHE A 34 18.14 -30.15 -17.76
C PHE A 34 19.40 -30.77 -18.38
N GLY A 35 20.22 -31.46 -17.57
CA GLY A 35 21.52 -31.97 -17.96
C GLY A 35 22.55 -30.86 -18.22
N ALA A 36 23.79 -31.26 -18.48
CA ALA A 36 24.89 -30.33 -18.74
C ALA A 36 24.56 -29.35 -19.89
N ILE A 37 24.89 -28.07 -19.71
CA ILE A 37 24.50 -26.97 -20.61
C ILE A 37 24.96 -27.19 -22.06
N GLU A 38 26.08 -27.90 -22.25
CA GLU A 38 26.63 -28.26 -23.56
C GLU A 38 25.72 -29.24 -24.34
N THR A 39 24.86 -29.97 -23.63
CA THR A 39 23.92 -30.94 -24.20
C THR A 39 22.55 -30.34 -24.51
N TRP A 40 22.32 -29.08 -24.12
CA TRP A 40 21.01 -28.45 -24.28
C TRP A 40 20.61 -28.31 -25.75
N SER A 41 19.38 -28.73 -26.03
CA SER A 41 18.78 -28.55 -27.35
C SER A 41 18.73 -27.06 -27.72
N LEU A 42 18.73 -26.77 -29.02
CA LEU A 42 18.58 -25.39 -29.50
C LEU A 42 17.27 -24.75 -29.04
N GLU A 43 16.22 -25.55 -28.85
CA GLU A 43 14.93 -25.11 -28.32
C GLU A 43 15.06 -24.62 -26.88
N LEU A 44 15.63 -25.44 -25.99
CA LEU A 44 15.83 -25.07 -24.58
C LEU A 44 16.70 -23.80 -24.46
N ARG A 45 17.78 -23.72 -25.25
CA ARG A 45 18.64 -22.53 -25.28
C ARG A 45 17.89 -21.29 -25.75
N ARG A 46 17.03 -21.39 -26.76
CA ARG A 46 16.19 -20.27 -27.26
C ARG A 46 15.11 -19.86 -26.27
N SER A 47 14.40 -20.81 -25.68
CA SER A 47 13.35 -20.55 -24.69
C SER A 47 13.93 -19.92 -23.43
N THR A 48 15.08 -20.41 -22.97
CA THR A 48 15.82 -19.79 -21.87
C THR A 48 16.27 -18.38 -22.22
N ALA A 49 16.83 -18.15 -23.42
CA ALA A 49 17.18 -16.80 -23.86
C ALA A 49 15.97 -15.85 -23.83
N LYS A 50 14.79 -16.33 -24.27
CA LYS A 50 13.56 -15.54 -24.31
C LYS A 50 13.14 -15.08 -22.91
N ILE A 51 13.10 -15.98 -21.93
CA ILE A 51 12.72 -15.60 -20.55
C ILE A 51 13.76 -14.69 -19.92
N MET A 52 15.05 -14.95 -20.16
CA MET A 52 16.17 -14.23 -19.53
C MET A 52 16.30 -12.78 -20.02
N ASN A 53 15.88 -12.51 -21.26
CA ASN A 53 15.88 -11.15 -21.82
C ASN A 53 14.62 -10.33 -21.44
N SER A 54 13.62 -10.93 -20.79
CA SER A 54 12.44 -10.21 -20.33
C SER A 54 12.76 -9.38 -19.08
N PRO A 55 12.34 -8.10 -19.01
CA PRO A 55 12.42 -7.33 -17.77
C PRO A 55 11.36 -7.75 -16.75
N ASP A 56 10.22 -8.26 -17.20
CA ASP A 56 9.17 -8.77 -16.30
C ASP A 56 9.53 -10.16 -15.77
N PRO A 57 9.01 -10.58 -14.61
CA PRO A 57 9.26 -11.92 -14.07
C PRO A 57 8.77 -13.03 -15.03
N ARG A 58 9.66 -13.98 -15.35
CA ARG A 58 9.39 -15.13 -16.22
C ARG A 58 10.01 -16.40 -15.66
N ILE A 59 9.33 -17.52 -15.92
CA ILE A 59 9.82 -18.87 -15.64
C ILE A 59 9.62 -19.76 -16.87
N LEU A 60 10.49 -20.74 -17.05
CA LEU A 60 10.37 -21.86 -17.98
C LEU A 60 10.28 -23.13 -17.16
N ILE A 61 9.26 -23.93 -17.40
CA ILE A 61 9.07 -25.28 -16.88
C ILE A 61 9.40 -26.23 -18.02
N PHE A 62 10.28 -27.21 -17.82
CA PHE A 62 10.80 -28.06 -18.89
C PHE A 62 10.87 -29.54 -18.49
N GLY A 63 10.56 -30.40 -19.46
CA GLY A 63 10.71 -31.84 -19.38
C GLY A 63 9.74 -32.53 -18.42
N ASP A 64 9.79 -33.86 -18.40
CA ASP A 64 8.89 -34.70 -17.60
C ASP A 64 8.97 -34.41 -16.09
N ALA A 65 10.17 -34.02 -15.63
CA ALA A 65 10.41 -33.63 -14.24
C ALA A 65 9.85 -32.24 -13.89
N ARG A 66 9.38 -31.47 -14.88
CA ARG A 66 8.91 -30.07 -14.74
C ARG A 66 9.94 -29.21 -14.01
N ALA A 67 11.20 -29.35 -14.41
CA ALA A 67 12.27 -28.58 -13.82
C ALA A 67 12.18 -27.12 -14.25
N ILE A 68 12.63 -26.20 -13.38
CA ILE A 68 12.42 -24.77 -13.58
C ILE A 68 13.70 -23.98 -13.84
N ILE A 69 13.64 -23.06 -14.80
CA ILE A 69 14.63 -21.99 -15.00
C ILE A 69 13.87 -20.67 -15.02
N TYR A 70 14.43 -19.62 -14.44
CA TYR A 70 13.76 -18.33 -14.35
C TYR A 70 14.73 -17.17 -14.56
N ASN A 71 14.18 -15.98 -14.81
CA ASN A 71 14.97 -14.77 -14.97
C ASN A 71 15.22 -14.04 -13.63
N GLU A 72 16.08 -13.02 -13.67
CA GLU A 72 16.44 -12.20 -12.51
C GLU A 72 15.21 -11.56 -11.84
N ALA A 73 14.26 -11.06 -12.64
CA ALA A 73 13.04 -10.45 -12.12
C ALA A 73 12.18 -11.46 -11.34
N PHE A 74 12.10 -12.72 -11.76
CA PHE A 74 11.40 -13.76 -11.01
C PHE A 74 12.20 -14.22 -9.78
N ALA A 75 13.52 -14.20 -9.83
CA ALA A 75 14.36 -14.46 -8.65
C ALA A 75 14.04 -13.47 -7.52
N ALA A 76 13.80 -12.20 -7.84
CA ALA A 76 13.36 -11.19 -6.87
C ALA A 76 11.97 -11.48 -6.29
N VAL A 77 11.07 -12.13 -7.04
CA VAL A 77 9.72 -12.51 -6.57
C VAL A 77 9.79 -13.64 -5.55
N ILE A 78 10.63 -14.65 -5.78
CA ILE A 78 10.77 -15.82 -4.89
C ILE A 78 11.79 -15.62 -3.76
N GLY A 79 12.52 -14.50 -3.77
CA GLY A 79 13.41 -14.08 -2.69
C GLY A 79 14.37 -15.17 -2.23
N ARG A 80 14.23 -15.60 -0.97
CA ARG A 80 15.11 -16.57 -0.29
C ARG A 80 15.22 -17.94 -0.97
N HIS A 81 14.29 -18.29 -1.85
CA HIS A 81 14.31 -19.55 -2.61
C HIS A 81 15.31 -19.54 -3.75
N HIS A 82 15.73 -18.36 -4.20
CA HIS A 82 16.87 -18.25 -5.09
C HIS A 82 18.18 -18.38 -4.30
N PRO A 83 19.19 -19.15 -4.78
CA PRO A 83 19.23 -19.89 -6.05
C PRO A 83 18.81 -21.36 -5.96
N GLN A 84 18.39 -21.86 -4.81
CA GLN A 84 18.18 -23.30 -4.57
C GLN A 84 17.14 -23.93 -5.51
N CYS A 85 16.14 -23.16 -5.93
CA CYS A 85 15.10 -23.64 -6.85
C CYS A 85 15.53 -23.63 -8.32
N LEU A 86 16.67 -23.03 -8.68
CA LEU A 86 17.15 -22.99 -10.06
C LEU A 86 17.55 -24.40 -10.52
N GLY A 87 16.91 -24.88 -11.58
CA GLY A 87 17.14 -26.24 -12.11
C GLY A 87 16.39 -27.34 -11.36
N ALA A 88 15.72 -27.02 -10.25
CA ALA A 88 14.99 -28.02 -9.45
C ALA A 88 13.66 -28.41 -10.11
N PRO A 89 13.19 -29.66 -9.93
CA PRO A 89 11.81 -30.05 -10.22
C PRO A 89 10.80 -29.15 -9.48
N LEU A 90 9.74 -28.72 -10.17
CA LEU A 90 8.69 -27.90 -9.55
C LEU A 90 8.03 -28.60 -8.35
N ALA A 91 7.99 -29.93 -8.35
CA ALA A 91 7.47 -30.74 -7.25
C ALA A 91 8.32 -30.66 -5.97
N ASP A 92 9.63 -30.47 -6.09
CA ASP A 92 10.57 -30.49 -4.96
C ASP A 92 10.60 -29.14 -4.22
N VAL A 93 10.09 -28.09 -4.85
CA VAL A 93 10.12 -26.70 -4.35
C VAL A 93 8.75 -26.21 -3.88
N GLN A 94 7.76 -27.10 -3.71
CA GLN A 94 6.38 -26.79 -3.30
C GLN A 94 6.21 -26.35 -1.83
N VAL A 95 7.15 -25.56 -1.31
CA VAL A 95 7.07 -25.02 0.06
C VAL A 95 6.30 -23.71 0.13
N ASP A 96 6.19 -22.99 -0.99
CA ASP A 96 5.54 -21.69 -1.08
C ASP A 96 4.36 -21.69 -2.05
N LYS A 97 3.36 -20.84 -1.76
CA LYS A 97 2.09 -20.76 -2.49
C LYS A 97 2.26 -20.54 -3.99
N ILE A 98 3.29 -19.80 -4.40
CA ILE A 98 3.58 -19.53 -5.80
C ILE A 98 3.89 -20.81 -6.60
N PHE A 99 4.62 -21.76 -6.00
CA PHE A 99 4.97 -23.02 -6.65
C PHE A 99 3.79 -23.99 -6.71
N GLU A 100 2.90 -23.98 -5.72
CA GLU A 100 1.62 -24.71 -5.79
C GLU A 100 0.76 -24.22 -6.96
N VAL A 101 0.61 -22.89 -7.10
CA VAL A 101 -0.16 -22.29 -8.20
C VAL A 101 0.46 -22.66 -9.55
N LEU A 102 1.78 -22.61 -9.67
CA LEU A 102 2.48 -23.01 -10.89
C LEU A 102 2.29 -24.50 -11.20
N TRP A 103 2.34 -25.35 -10.18
CA TRP A 103 2.11 -26.78 -10.34
C TRP A 103 0.72 -27.05 -10.91
N ASP A 104 -0.32 -26.52 -10.28
CA ASP A 104 -1.71 -26.67 -10.72
C ASP A 104 -1.92 -26.14 -12.15
N MET A 105 -1.34 -24.98 -12.47
CA MET A 105 -1.41 -24.42 -13.81
C MET A 105 -0.66 -25.30 -14.82
N SER A 106 0.45 -25.92 -14.42
CA SER A 106 1.25 -26.79 -15.29
C SER A 106 0.47 -28.05 -15.69
N LEU A 107 -0.44 -28.57 -14.85
CA LEU A 107 -1.30 -29.69 -15.24
C LEU A 107 -2.22 -29.32 -16.42
N THR A 108 -2.64 -28.06 -16.52
CA THR A 108 -3.43 -27.59 -17.68
C THR A 108 -2.55 -27.27 -18.88
N ALA A 109 -1.49 -26.51 -18.68
CA ALA A 109 -0.60 -26.08 -19.76
C ALA A 109 0.15 -27.24 -20.39
N TYR A 110 0.81 -28.03 -19.55
CA TYR A 110 1.70 -29.08 -19.97
C TYR A 110 0.93 -30.32 -20.45
N ASP A 111 0.00 -30.84 -19.65
CA ASP A 111 -0.65 -32.13 -19.95
C ASP A 111 -1.72 -32.03 -21.04
N ASN A 112 -2.36 -30.86 -21.15
CA ASN A 112 -3.44 -30.64 -22.12
C ASN A 112 -3.03 -29.75 -23.29
N GLY A 113 -1.79 -29.23 -23.30
CA GLY A 113 -1.30 -28.32 -24.33
C GLY A 113 -2.10 -27.01 -24.44
N ARG A 114 -2.70 -26.53 -23.33
CA ARG A 114 -3.57 -25.34 -23.32
C ARG A 114 -3.09 -24.29 -22.34
N GLY A 115 -2.95 -23.05 -22.80
CA GLY A 115 -2.58 -21.93 -21.92
C GLY A 115 -3.47 -21.84 -20.68
N ALA A 116 -2.85 -21.73 -19.52
CA ALA A 116 -3.53 -21.58 -18.22
C ALA A 116 -3.40 -20.15 -17.73
N ARG A 117 -4.44 -19.63 -17.07
CA ARG A 117 -4.42 -18.28 -16.50
C ARG A 117 -4.95 -18.27 -15.06
N ARG A 118 -4.32 -17.44 -14.24
CA ARG A 118 -4.86 -16.93 -12.97
C ARG A 118 -4.85 -15.41 -13.03
N THR A 119 -5.91 -14.80 -12.53
CA THR A 119 -6.11 -13.34 -12.56
C THR A 119 -6.30 -12.89 -11.13
N ARG A 120 -5.59 -11.83 -10.71
CA ARG A 120 -5.62 -11.32 -9.33
C ARG A 120 -5.32 -12.40 -8.29
N GLN A 121 -4.40 -13.31 -8.60
CA GLN A 121 -3.96 -14.34 -7.66
C GLN A 121 -3.25 -13.67 -6.49
N GLU A 122 -3.82 -13.82 -5.30
CA GLU A 122 -3.20 -13.36 -4.07
C GLU A 122 -2.02 -14.26 -3.70
N LEU A 123 -0.87 -13.64 -3.40
CA LEU A 123 0.34 -14.29 -2.90
C LEU A 123 0.89 -13.47 -1.75
N LEU A 124 1.17 -14.14 -0.63
CA LEU A 124 1.94 -13.57 0.47
C LEU A 124 3.42 -13.79 0.15
N LEU A 125 4.16 -12.71 -0.09
CA LEU A 125 5.56 -12.76 -0.49
C LEU A 125 6.42 -12.02 0.53
N GLU A 126 7.60 -12.57 0.84
CA GLU A 126 8.60 -11.85 1.62
C GLU A 126 9.36 -10.86 0.73
N ARG A 127 9.14 -9.55 0.96
CA ARG A 127 9.81 -8.45 0.27
C ARG A 127 10.38 -7.50 1.32
N SER A 128 11.63 -7.08 1.12
CA SER A 128 12.32 -6.11 2.02
C SER A 128 12.33 -6.48 3.51
N GLY A 129 12.23 -7.77 3.86
CA GLY A 129 12.20 -8.25 5.24
C GLY A 129 10.81 -8.30 5.89
N SER A 130 9.74 -7.97 5.16
CA SER A 130 8.34 -8.08 5.60
C SER A 130 7.53 -8.97 4.67
N THR A 131 6.52 -9.65 5.22
CA THR A 131 5.52 -10.35 4.42
C THR A 131 4.51 -9.34 3.87
N GLU A 132 4.46 -9.22 2.55
CA GLU A 132 3.54 -8.36 1.83
C GLU A 132 2.44 -9.17 1.15
N GLN A 133 1.19 -8.67 1.21
CA GLN A 133 0.10 -9.19 0.40
C GLN A 133 0.19 -8.61 -1.01
N THR A 134 0.35 -9.48 -2.01
CA THR A 134 0.53 -9.09 -3.41
C THR A 134 -0.49 -9.78 -4.32
N PHE A 135 -0.79 -9.16 -5.46
CA PHE A 135 -1.76 -9.68 -6.42
C PHE A 135 -1.14 -9.81 -7.81
N TRP A 136 -1.29 -10.98 -8.41
CA TRP A 136 -0.61 -11.31 -9.67
C TRP A 136 -1.57 -11.81 -10.74
N ASN A 137 -1.36 -11.35 -11.97
CA ASN A 137 -1.85 -12.04 -13.15
C ASN A 137 -0.76 -13.01 -13.62
N ILE A 138 -1.11 -14.29 -13.70
CA ILE A 138 -0.19 -15.35 -14.07
C ILE A 138 -0.72 -16.01 -15.33
N PHE A 139 0.12 -16.10 -16.34
CA PHE A 139 -0.18 -16.82 -17.58
C PHE A 139 0.90 -17.88 -17.82
N LEU A 140 0.48 -19.13 -18.03
CA LEU A 140 1.36 -20.23 -18.34
C LEU A 140 1.04 -20.76 -19.73
N SER A 141 1.98 -20.60 -20.66
CA SER A 141 1.81 -20.94 -22.07
C SER A 141 2.65 -22.17 -22.44
N PRO A 142 2.05 -23.23 -22.99
CA PRO A 142 2.82 -24.37 -23.47
C PRO A 142 3.62 -24.01 -24.72
N LEU A 143 4.79 -24.63 -24.85
CA LEU A 143 5.64 -24.58 -26.03
C LEU A 143 5.76 -25.98 -26.62
N PRO A 144 5.52 -26.14 -27.93
CA PRO A 144 5.71 -27.42 -28.58
C PRO A 144 7.20 -27.72 -28.75
N GLY A 145 7.56 -28.96 -28.42
CA GLY A 145 8.83 -29.58 -28.75
C GLY A 145 8.94 -29.95 -30.22
N LEU A 146 10.05 -30.59 -30.57
CA LEU A 146 10.36 -30.95 -31.97
C LEU A 146 9.40 -31.96 -32.59
N ASP A 147 8.79 -32.80 -31.78
CA ASP A 147 7.78 -33.80 -32.18
C ASP A 147 6.36 -33.25 -32.19
N GLY A 148 6.18 -31.98 -31.80
CA GLY A 148 4.90 -31.29 -31.72
C GLY A 148 4.15 -31.47 -30.39
N TYR A 149 4.68 -32.27 -29.46
CA TYR A 149 4.13 -32.43 -28.11
C TYR A 149 4.66 -31.34 -27.18
N CYS A 150 4.02 -31.14 -26.02
CA CYS A 150 4.42 -30.09 -25.08
C CYS A 150 5.61 -30.55 -24.22
N ASP A 151 6.80 -30.01 -24.51
CA ASP A 151 8.03 -30.30 -23.75
C ASP A 151 8.37 -29.19 -22.75
N SER A 152 7.68 -28.05 -22.84
CA SER A 152 7.90 -26.94 -21.92
C SER A 152 6.72 -25.99 -21.82
N ALA A 153 6.72 -25.17 -20.77
CA ALA A 153 5.77 -24.08 -20.62
C ALA A 153 6.47 -22.82 -20.09
N VAL A 154 6.11 -21.65 -20.63
CA VAL A 154 6.59 -20.35 -20.17
C VAL A 154 5.54 -19.68 -19.31
N GLY A 155 5.93 -19.37 -18.07
CA GLY A 155 5.14 -18.59 -17.13
C GLY A 155 5.49 -17.10 -17.20
N GLU A 156 4.45 -16.29 -17.20
CA GLU A 156 4.50 -14.83 -17.27
C GLU A 156 3.75 -14.27 -16.08
N PHE A 157 4.37 -13.34 -15.34
CA PHE A 157 3.78 -12.75 -14.14
C PHE A 157 3.71 -11.24 -14.28
N THR A 158 2.54 -10.69 -13.98
CA THR A 158 2.32 -9.25 -13.93
C THR A 158 1.83 -8.89 -12.55
N ASP A 159 2.60 -8.06 -11.83
CA ASP A 159 2.19 -7.50 -10.55
C ASP A 159 1.06 -6.50 -10.81
N VAL A 160 -0.09 -6.74 -10.17
CA VAL A 160 -1.27 -5.86 -10.23
C VAL A 160 -1.67 -5.38 -8.84
N THR A 161 -0.75 -5.47 -7.87
CA THR A 161 -1.00 -5.09 -6.47
C THR A 161 -1.49 -3.66 -6.37
N ASP A 162 -0.77 -2.70 -6.98
CA ASP A 162 -1.17 -1.28 -6.97
C ASP A 162 -2.56 -1.05 -7.56
N LEU A 163 -2.88 -1.74 -8.66
CA LEU A 163 -4.19 -1.65 -9.30
C LEU A 163 -5.30 -2.14 -8.37
N ILE A 164 -5.08 -3.27 -7.69
CA ILE A 164 -6.07 -3.86 -6.77
C ILE A 164 -6.23 -3.03 -5.52
N VAL A 165 -5.13 -2.55 -4.93
CA VAL A 165 -5.15 -1.69 -3.75
C VAL A 165 -5.86 -0.37 -4.08
N GLN A 166 -5.60 0.24 -5.24
CA GLN A 166 -6.30 1.45 -5.68
C GLN A 166 -7.79 1.21 -5.91
N ASP A 167 -8.17 0.10 -6.54
CA ASP A 167 -9.57 -0.25 -6.78
C ASP A 167 -10.32 -0.50 -5.47
N GLN A 168 -9.68 -1.19 -4.51
CA GLN A 168 -10.21 -1.40 -3.17
C GLN A 168 -10.38 -0.07 -2.43
N ARG A 169 -9.34 0.77 -2.36
CA ARG A 169 -9.41 2.11 -1.74
C ARG A 169 -10.51 2.97 -2.35
N ARG A 170 -10.66 2.94 -3.67
CA ARG A 170 -11.72 3.67 -4.38
C ARG A 170 -13.10 3.14 -4.00
N SER A 171 -13.29 1.82 -3.97
CA SER A 171 -14.56 1.22 -3.56
C SER A 171 -14.91 1.56 -2.11
N GLN A 172 -13.94 1.46 -1.20
CA GLN A 172 -14.10 1.82 0.21
C GLN A 172 -14.52 3.28 0.38
N GLY A 173 -13.88 4.20 -0.34
CA GLY A 173 -14.24 5.63 -0.31
C GLY A 173 -15.67 5.90 -0.80
N LEU A 174 -16.11 5.20 -1.85
CA LEU A 174 -17.48 5.30 -2.34
C LEU A 174 -18.50 4.73 -1.35
N ASP A 175 -18.19 3.60 -0.70
CA ASP A 175 -19.05 3.00 0.31
C ASP A 175 -19.17 3.89 1.56
N ILE A 176 -18.07 4.55 1.96
CA ILE A 176 -18.09 5.57 3.01
C ILE A 176 -18.97 6.74 2.59
N LEU A 177 -18.83 7.26 1.37
CA LEU A 177 -19.64 8.38 0.89
C LEU A 177 -21.14 8.04 0.83
N ASP A 178 -21.53 6.84 0.36
CA ASP A 178 -22.94 6.43 0.35
C ASP A 178 -23.51 6.35 1.77
N SER A 179 -22.72 5.88 2.74
CA SER A 179 -23.16 5.75 4.14
C SER A 179 -23.48 7.09 4.81
N VAL A 180 -22.78 8.16 4.42
CA VAL A 180 -22.98 9.51 4.99
C VAL A 180 -23.95 10.37 4.19
N SER A 181 -24.13 10.08 2.89
CA SER A 181 -24.94 10.88 1.96
C SER A 181 -26.42 11.03 2.34
N LYS A 182 -26.94 10.16 3.20
CA LYS A 182 -28.36 10.10 3.62
C LYS A 182 -28.59 10.74 4.98
N VAL A 183 -27.54 11.26 5.61
CA VAL A 183 -27.62 11.77 6.97
C VAL A 183 -27.98 13.25 6.99
N GLU A 184 -28.99 13.59 7.79
CA GLU A 184 -29.54 14.96 7.84
C GLU A 184 -29.03 15.77 9.05
N ASN A 185 -28.22 15.19 9.94
CA ASN A 185 -27.70 15.88 11.12
C ASN A 185 -26.25 15.51 11.43
N LEU A 186 -25.52 16.47 12.00
CA LEU A 186 -24.08 16.38 12.23
C LEU A 186 -23.65 15.24 13.20
N PRO A 187 -24.37 14.99 14.32
CA PRO A 187 -24.01 13.88 15.22
C PRO A 187 -24.15 12.50 14.56
N GLU A 188 -25.23 12.29 13.81
CA GLU A 188 -25.45 11.05 13.08
C GLU A 188 -24.42 10.88 11.94
N LEU A 189 -23.98 11.98 11.32
CA LEU A 189 -22.99 11.97 10.25
C LEU A 189 -21.69 11.33 10.72
N TRP A 190 -21.18 11.77 11.87
CA TRP A 190 -19.94 11.26 12.43
C TRP A 190 -20.05 9.82 12.90
N SER A 191 -21.19 9.43 13.47
CA SER A 191 -21.44 8.04 13.84
C SER A 191 -21.46 7.12 12.62
N GLN A 192 -22.12 7.52 11.53
CA GLN A 192 -22.16 6.73 10.28
C GLN A 192 -20.79 6.68 9.60
N PHE A 193 -20.08 7.81 9.55
CA PHE A 193 -18.74 7.90 8.99
C PHE A 193 -17.75 6.97 9.72
N LEU A 194 -17.70 7.01 11.05
CA LEU A 194 -16.84 6.15 11.85
C LEU A 194 -17.20 4.67 11.71
N GLY A 195 -18.50 4.34 11.65
CA GLY A 195 -18.96 2.97 11.40
C GLY A 195 -18.58 2.46 10.01
N ALA A 196 -18.66 3.31 8.99
CA ALA A 196 -18.25 2.98 7.63
C ALA A 196 -16.73 2.85 7.51
N LEU A 197 -15.96 3.69 8.19
CA LEU A 197 -14.50 3.56 8.28
C LEU A 197 -14.09 2.24 8.93
N ASP A 198 -14.68 1.87 10.07
CA ASP A 198 -14.34 0.62 10.76
C ASP A 198 -14.59 -0.61 9.88
N LYS A 199 -15.70 -0.59 9.14
CA LYS A 199 -16.09 -1.68 8.24
C LYS A 199 -15.21 -1.75 6.98
N ASN A 200 -14.94 -0.59 6.36
CA ASN A 200 -14.39 -0.56 5.01
C ASN A 200 -12.87 -0.37 5.00
N ALA A 201 -12.26 0.21 6.03
CA ALA A 201 -10.84 0.53 6.09
C ALA A 201 -10.17 -0.12 7.31
N PRO A 202 -10.02 -1.47 7.31
CA PRO A 202 -9.45 -2.19 8.45
C PRO A 202 -7.97 -1.84 8.70
N ASP A 203 -7.28 -1.33 7.68
CA ASP A 203 -5.90 -0.83 7.71
C ASP A 203 -5.74 0.47 8.49
N ILE A 204 -6.83 1.17 8.84
CA ILE A 204 -6.77 2.33 9.73
C ILE A 204 -6.56 1.87 11.17
N SER A 205 -5.41 2.18 11.75
CA SER A 205 -5.08 1.85 13.14
C SER A 205 -6.08 2.47 14.14
N TYR A 206 -6.42 3.74 13.96
CA TYR A 206 -7.43 4.47 14.73
C TYR A 206 -7.91 5.71 13.97
N ALA A 207 -9.02 6.30 14.39
CA ALA A 207 -9.50 7.60 13.91
C ALA A 207 -10.13 8.41 15.04
N MET A 208 -10.11 9.73 14.92
CA MET A 208 -10.79 10.66 15.83
C MET A 208 -11.49 11.73 15.01
N VAL A 209 -12.70 12.09 15.40
CA VAL A 209 -13.49 13.14 14.76
C VAL A 209 -13.78 14.20 15.80
N TYR A 210 -13.33 15.41 15.52
CA TYR A 210 -13.66 16.61 16.29
C TYR A 210 -14.58 17.50 15.46
N THR A 211 -15.54 18.14 16.12
CA THR A 211 -16.46 19.07 15.48
C THR A 211 -16.42 20.42 16.18
N ALA A 212 -16.55 21.50 15.42
CA ALA A 212 -16.61 22.84 15.97
C ALA A 212 -17.88 22.97 16.83
N PHE A 213 -17.72 23.50 18.04
CA PHE A 213 -18.83 23.80 18.93
C PHE A 213 -18.78 25.27 19.31
N ASP A 214 -19.75 26.05 18.85
CA ASP A 214 -19.82 27.47 19.15
C ASP A 214 -20.24 27.67 20.61
N HIS A 215 -19.26 27.97 21.47
CA HIS A 215 -19.54 28.56 22.77
C HIS A 215 -19.47 30.08 22.64
N THR A 216 -20.62 30.77 22.74
CA THR A 216 -20.64 32.23 22.95
C THR A 216 -20.22 32.54 24.38
N SER A 217 -18.95 32.35 24.72
CA SER A 217 -18.42 32.81 26.01
C SER A 217 -18.23 34.32 25.97
N PHE A 218 -19.21 35.05 26.50
CA PHE A 218 -19.05 36.46 26.86
C PHE A 218 -18.03 36.57 27.99
N VAL A 219 -16.77 36.86 27.65
CA VAL A 219 -15.80 37.27 28.67
C VAL A 219 -16.13 38.72 29.05
N ARG A 220 -16.78 38.92 30.20
CA ARG A 220 -16.77 40.24 30.84
C ARG A 220 -15.33 40.55 31.24
N SER A 221 -14.78 41.61 30.68
CA SER A 221 -13.56 42.23 31.21
C SER A 221 -13.87 42.76 32.61
N GLU A 222 -13.70 41.93 33.63
CA GLU A 222 -13.62 42.38 35.03
C GLU A 222 -12.18 42.22 35.51
N GLY A 223 -11.56 43.34 35.86
CA GLY A 223 -10.40 43.34 36.75
C GLY A 223 -9.07 43.80 36.17
N LEU A 224 -9.00 45.04 35.68
CA LEU A 224 -7.77 45.83 35.80
C LEU A 224 -8.04 46.97 36.80
N PRO A 225 -7.22 47.15 37.84
CA PRO A 225 -7.44 48.18 38.84
C PRO A 225 -7.22 49.55 38.19
N THR A 226 -8.28 50.35 38.10
CA THR A 226 -8.21 51.78 37.77
C THR A 226 -7.52 52.52 38.91
N PRO A 227 -6.40 53.24 38.69
CA PRO A 227 -6.00 54.30 39.58
C PRO A 227 -6.95 55.48 39.35
N ASP A 228 -7.52 55.91 40.45
CA ASP A 228 -8.48 56.99 40.61
C ASP A 228 -8.00 58.31 39.93
N ILE A 229 -8.96 58.97 39.26
CA ILE A 229 -9.28 60.41 39.28
C ILE A 229 -9.61 60.97 37.88
N THR A 230 -10.80 61.58 37.81
CA THR A 230 -11.38 62.58 36.88
C THR A 230 -12.50 62.07 35.94
N PRO A 231 -13.73 62.65 36.00
CA PRO A 231 -14.85 62.24 35.16
C PRO A 231 -14.90 63.07 33.88
N GLN A 232 -14.80 62.43 32.70
CA GLN A 232 -15.49 62.84 31.48
C GLN A 232 -15.20 61.87 30.33
N HIS A 233 -16.23 61.69 29.49
CA HIS A 233 -16.37 60.80 28.34
C HIS A 233 -16.91 59.39 28.63
N GLU A 234 -18.20 59.22 28.31
CA GLU A 234 -18.79 57.96 27.86
C GLU A 234 -17.84 57.34 26.82
N THR A 235 -17.00 56.43 27.28
CA THR A 235 -16.17 55.64 26.40
C THR A 235 -16.98 54.39 26.12
N LEU A 236 -17.41 54.22 24.87
CA LEU A 236 -17.91 52.95 24.35
C LEU A 236 -16.98 51.85 24.88
N GLN A 237 -17.48 51.01 25.78
CA GLN A 237 -16.80 49.79 26.19
C GLN A 237 -16.62 48.96 24.92
N SER A 238 -15.43 49.02 24.30
CA SER A 238 -15.09 48.16 23.20
C SER A 238 -14.94 46.75 23.77
N VAL A 239 -16.04 45.99 23.77
CA VAL A 239 -16.02 44.56 24.00
C VAL A 239 -15.24 43.96 22.83
N THR A 240 -13.95 43.68 23.04
CA THR A 240 -13.16 42.93 22.07
C THR A 240 -13.60 41.48 22.19
N SER A 241 -14.55 41.06 21.35
CA SER A 241 -14.94 39.66 21.25
C SER A 241 -13.80 38.90 20.59
N TYR A 242 -12.99 38.19 21.38
CA TYR A 242 -12.13 37.15 20.83
C TYR A 242 -13.00 35.92 20.60
N PHE A 243 -13.24 35.58 19.33
CA PHE A 243 -13.88 34.32 18.97
C PHE A 243 -12.90 33.19 19.27
N VAL A 244 -13.11 32.50 20.39
CA VAL A 244 -12.38 31.26 20.69
C VAL A 244 -13.14 30.14 20.02
N LYS A 245 -12.59 29.54 18.95
CA LYS A 245 -13.16 28.32 18.38
C LYS A 245 -12.77 27.15 19.30
N GLN A 246 -13.77 26.51 19.88
CA GLN A 246 -13.62 25.27 20.63
C GLN A 246 -14.10 24.10 19.77
N TYR A 247 -13.39 22.98 19.89
CA TYR A 247 -13.71 21.76 19.16
C TYR A 247 -13.99 20.64 20.14
N GLN A 248 -15.14 19.99 19.99
CA GLN A 248 -15.55 18.87 20.83
C GLN A 248 -15.29 17.55 20.11
N LEU A 249 -14.82 16.55 20.84
CA LEU A 249 -14.72 15.18 20.32
C LEU A 249 -16.13 14.65 20.00
N ALA A 250 -16.40 14.40 18.73
CA ALA A 250 -17.66 13.83 18.25
C ALA A 250 -17.66 12.30 18.23
N GLY A 251 -16.48 11.69 18.11
CA GLY A 251 -16.31 10.24 18.18
C GLY A 251 -14.89 9.80 17.90
N SER A 252 -14.61 8.53 18.21
CA SER A 252 -13.32 7.91 17.91
C SER A 252 -13.51 6.44 17.51
N LEU A 253 -12.53 5.93 16.78
CA LEU A 253 -12.43 4.54 16.36
C LEU A 253 -11.19 3.91 16.99
N ARG A 254 -11.38 2.77 17.67
CA ARG A 254 -10.31 1.95 18.29
C ARG A 254 -9.47 2.65 19.37
N LEU A 255 -9.88 3.84 19.81
CA LEU A 255 -9.33 4.57 20.96
C LEU A 255 -10.35 4.65 22.09
N SER A 256 -9.88 4.68 23.32
CA SER A 256 -10.74 4.92 24.48
C SER A 256 -10.96 6.41 24.67
N GLU A 257 -12.20 6.83 24.90
CA GLU A 257 -12.56 8.24 25.24
C GLU A 257 -11.77 8.78 26.45
N ARG A 258 -11.27 7.91 27.33
CA ARG A 258 -10.46 8.32 28.50
C ARG A 258 -9.07 8.84 28.15
N VAL A 259 -8.58 8.53 26.96
CA VAL A 259 -7.26 8.94 26.47
C VAL A 259 -7.33 10.29 25.75
N LEU A 260 -8.53 10.70 25.34
CA LEU A 260 -8.74 11.84 24.44
C LEU A 260 -9.09 13.11 25.20
N GLU A 261 -8.57 14.24 24.72
CA GLU A 261 -9.04 15.54 25.14
C GLU A 261 -10.46 15.76 24.60
N PRO A 262 -11.48 15.85 25.47
CA PRO A 262 -12.88 15.93 25.01
C PRO A 262 -13.20 17.28 24.35
N ILE A 263 -12.44 18.33 24.70
CA ILE A 263 -12.56 19.68 24.17
C ILE A 263 -11.15 20.20 23.89
N ILE A 264 -10.93 20.69 22.68
CA ILE A 264 -9.70 21.37 22.26
C ILE A 264 -9.99 22.87 22.12
N ASP A 265 -9.21 23.68 22.83
CA ASP A 265 -9.26 25.14 22.75
C ASP A 265 -8.13 25.66 21.87
N LEU A 266 -8.46 26.42 20.82
CA LEU A 266 -7.47 27.00 19.90
C LEU A 266 -7.07 28.44 20.25
N SER A 267 -7.33 28.89 21.48
CA SER A 267 -6.95 30.22 21.97
C SER A 267 -5.45 30.50 21.81
N ILE A 268 -5.13 31.73 21.39
CA ILE A 268 -3.75 32.24 21.21
C ILE A 268 -2.97 32.27 22.54
N ALA A 269 -3.66 32.20 23.68
CA ALA A 269 -3.03 32.15 25.00
C ALA A 269 -2.42 30.79 25.34
N ASP A 270 -2.78 29.72 24.61
CA ASP A 270 -2.28 28.37 24.86
C ASP A 270 -0.92 28.18 24.16
N ILE A 271 0.09 28.87 24.71
CA ILE A 271 1.50 28.63 24.43
C ILE A 271 1.97 27.55 25.42
N SER A 272 1.32 26.38 25.41
CA SER A 272 1.87 25.22 26.10
C SER A 272 3.16 24.82 25.36
N ARG A 273 4.25 24.60 26.12
CA ARG A 273 5.59 24.30 25.58
C ARG A 273 5.74 22.85 25.09
N THR A 274 4.63 22.13 24.94
CA THR A 274 4.56 20.71 24.58
C THR A 274 3.75 20.56 23.30
N PRO A 275 4.15 19.71 22.34
CA PRO A 275 3.35 19.46 21.15
C PRO A 275 1.96 18.95 21.56
N SER A 276 0.95 19.77 21.32
CA SER A 276 -0.45 19.50 21.69
C SER A 276 -1.28 19.19 20.44
N LEU A 277 -2.41 18.49 20.60
CA LEU A 277 -3.39 18.35 19.52
C LEU A 277 -3.81 19.73 19.00
N ALA A 278 -3.96 20.73 19.89
CA ALA A 278 -4.32 22.10 19.51
C ALA A 278 -3.35 22.73 18.48
N ASP A 279 -2.05 22.43 18.56
CA ASP A 279 -1.06 22.94 17.60
C ASP A 279 -1.25 22.32 16.21
N ALA A 280 -1.44 20.99 16.16
CA ALA A 280 -1.74 20.29 14.92
C ALA A 280 -3.07 20.77 14.30
N PHE A 281 -4.08 21.05 15.11
CA PHE A 281 -5.33 21.65 14.65
C PHE A 281 -5.13 23.05 14.05
N ARG A 282 -4.36 23.92 14.72
CA ARG A 282 -4.05 25.26 14.20
C ARG A 282 -3.30 25.20 12.87
N GLU A 283 -2.30 24.33 12.78
CA GLU A 283 -1.53 24.16 11.56
C GLU A 283 -2.39 23.62 10.41
N ALA A 284 -3.28 22.66 10.67
CA ALA A 284 -4.18 22.09 9.66
C ALA A 284 -5.18 23.14 9.15
N LEU A 285 -5.71 23.96 10.06
CA LEU A 285 -6.60 25.08 9.74
C LEU A 285 -5.91 26.16 8.91
N ASP A 286 -4.67 26.53 9.27
CA ASP A 286 -3.89 27.55 8.56
C ASP A 286 -3.52 27.07 7.14
N LYS A 287 -3.06 25.83 7.01
CA LYS A 287 -2.69 25.23 5.71
C LYS A 287 -3.88 24.81 4.86
N LYS A 288 -5.06 24.64 5.46
CA LYS A 288 -6.23 24.00 4.84
C LYS A 288 -5.89 22.63 4.23
N ASP A 289 -5.06 21.87 4.94
CA ASP A 289 -4.53 20.60 4.48
C ASP A 289 -4.60 19.55 5.60
N VAL A 290 -4.58 18.28 5.21
CA VAL A 290 -4.53 17.17 6.15
C VAL A 290 -3.14 17.09 6.74
N ILE A 291 -3.04 17.11 8.06
CA ILE A 291 -1.79 16.90 8.77
C ILE A 291 -1.71 15.46 9.23
N ILE A 292 -0.62 14.80 8.85
CA ILE A 292 -0.30 13.45 9.30
C ILE A 292 0.64 13.59 10.49
N LEU A 293 0.18 13.13 11.66
CA LEU A 293 1.02 13.02 12.85
C LEU A 293 1.65 11.62 12.90
N SER A 294 2.96 11.56 13.13
CA SER A 294 3.73 10.33 13.34
C SER A 294 4.39 10.35 14.72
N ASP A 295 4.99 9.23 15.15
CA ASP A 295 5.53 9.03 16.51
C ASP A 295 6.34 10.20 17.08
N GLU A 296 7.12 10.89 16.26
CA GLU A 296 7.95 12.03 16.69
C GLU A 296 7.16 13.35 16.88
N ALA A 297 5.97 13.45 16.28
CA ALA A 297 5.08 14.60 16.30
C ALA A 297 3.79 14.37 17.11
N LEU A 298 3.58 13.16 17.63
CA LEU A 298 2.43 12.84 18.47
C LEU A 298 2.57 13.47 19.86
N PRO A 299 1.51 14.08 20.41
CA PRO A 299 1.42 14.44 21.82
C PRO A 299 1.73 13.23 22.71
N TYR A 300 2.30 13.49 23.91
CA TYR A 300 2.79 12.42 24.78
C TYR A 300 1.73 11.37 25.09
N GLU A 301 0.50 11.80 25.38
CA GLU A 301 -0.65 10.96 25.69
C GLU A 301 -0.97 10.00 24.54
N LEU A 302 -0.82 10.45 23.30
CA LEU A 302 -1.05 9.65 22.11
C LEU A 302 0.16 8.75 21.79
N SER A 303 1.39 9.26 22.00
CA SER A 303 2.63 8.51 21.75
C SER A 303 2.79 7.25 22.60
N VAL A 304 2.18 7.21 23.79
CA VAL A 304 2.23 6.03 24.69
C VAL A 304 1.21 4.96 24.29
N HIS A 305 0.16 5.35 23.54
CA HIS A 305 -0.97 4.49 23.21
C HIS A 305 -1.01 4.06 21.73
N ILE A 306 -0.25 4.72 20.87
CA ILE A 306 -0.16 4.43 19.44
C ILE A 306 1.16 3.72 19.18
N ALA A 307 1.08 2.46 18.77
CA ALA A 307 2.26 1.63 18.54
C ALA A 307 2.87 1.82 17.14
N ASP A 308 2.13 2.41 16.19
CA ASP A 308 2.56 2.68 14.82
C ASP A 308 1.68 3.79 14.20
N SER A 309 2.30 4.67 13.40
CA SER A 309 1.72 5.82 12.68
C SER A 309 0.23 5.70 12.33
N GLY A 310 -0.62 6.48 12.99
CA GLY A 310 -2.04 6.55 12.68
C GLY A 310 -2.43 7.82 11.93
N THR A 311 -3.53 7.75 11.19
CA THR A 311 -4.04 8.88 10.41
C THR A 311 -5.07 9.66 11.23
N LEU A 312 -4.72 10.87 11.64
CA LEU A 312 -5.64 11.84 12.25
C LEU A 312 -6.43 12.54 11.13
N LEU A 313 -7.72 12.21 10.97
CA LEU A 313 -8.60 12.89 10.03
C LEU A 313 -9.31 14.05 10.73
N LEU A 314 -8.84 15.27 10.46
CA LEU A 314 -9.38 16.49 11.02
C LEU A 314 -10.47 17.07 10.11
N PHE A 315 -11.72 17.02 10.55
CA PHE A 315 -12.82 17.71 9.88
C PHE A 315 -13.15 18.99 10.64
N SER A 316 -12.65 20.12 10.17
CA SER A 316 -13.10 21.43 10.62
C SER A 316 -14.21 21.91 9.67
N ASP A 317 -15.47 21.71 10.06
CA ASP A 317 -16.53 22.52 9.45
C ASP A 317 -16.52 23.91 10.10
N SER A 318 -16.49 24.96 9.27
CA SER A 318 -16.63 26.35 9.70
C SER A 318 -17.95 26.95 9.25
N THR A 319 -18.94 26.14 8.86
CA THR A 319 -20.22 26.66 8.38
C THR A 319 -20.96 27.35 9.52
N GLN A 320 -21.09 28.66 9.39
CA GLN A 320 -21.94 29.52 10.22
C GLN A 320 -23.44 29.23 10.07
N ASP A 321 -23.84 28.24 9.28
CA ASP A 321 -25.24 27.92 9.02
C ASP A 321 -25.38 26.41 8.80
N GLY A 322 -26.26 25.79 9.58
CA GLY A 322 -26.52 24.34 9.60
C GLY A 322 -27.22 23.80 8.36
N ASP A 323 -26.69 24.04 7.17
CA ASP A 323 -27.21 23.49 5.92
C ASP A 323 -26.20 22.51 5.28
N LEU A 324 -26.39 21.22 5.58
CA LEU A 324 -25.59 20.06 5.13
C LEU A 324 -25.68 19.77 3.62
N ARG A 325 -26.31 20.64 2.83
CA ARG A 325 -26.66 20.39 1.42
C ARG A 325 -25.53 20.62 0.39
N ASN A 326 -24.33 21.01 0.84
CA ASN A 326 -23.21 21.35 -0.04
C ASN A 326 -21.92 20.54 0.24
N ILE A 327 -22.03 19.33 0.79
CA ILE A 327 -20.89 18.40 1.00
C ILE A 327 -20.83 17.37 -0.12
#